data_AF-A0A954NPU1-F1
#
_entry.id   AF-A0A954NPU1-F1
#
_cell.length_a   1.000
_cell.length_b   1.000
_cell.length_c   1.000
_cell.angle_alpha   90.00
_cell.angle_beta   90.00
_cell.angle_gamma   90.00
#
_symmetry.space_group_name_H-M   'P 1'
#
loop_
_entity.id
_entity.type
_entity.pdbx_description
1 polymer ?
#
loop_
_entity_poly.entity_id
_entity_poly.type
_entity_poly.pdbx_seq_one_letter_code
_entity_poly.pdbx_strand_id
1 'polypeptide(L)'
;GTVGDASLPEDGRFSWLAQLASRQNPNGIQPRWNHRWNDSENDRFVRQRQDSFLNPAIPQKVGKDGYPASHFAGVTGVGPDAASLPTGHPRAGMFGTNRVTALDNVSDGLGNTMLVAGVEGDLGSWAAAGRSTMRGFTEEPFVRGPDGFGTGQADGMFVLMADGSTRFLSAKTDPTVLRRLASAADGLPLDAAVAGDPGVNNEAPLERPDTAEPAPARIEDIVAELAEPLDEPFIENDQLVNIEAAMAQTITEFEQKNPVAARQLLLILEEMLGVKIDGSDLPEDVKVRLDQPVSLHLRNTTAGDILVEVLKQIRLSYVVQNGRLELSDPSE
;
A
#
# COMPACT_ATOMS: atom_id res chain seq x y z
N GLY A 1 -1.75 -13.32 5.49
CA GLY A 1 -0.44 -12.78 5.13
C GLY A 1 -0.09 -13.16 3.71
N THR A 2 0.42 -14.37 3.55
CA THR A 2 0.70 -14.96 2.23
C THR A 2 -0.42 -15.91 1.81
N VAL A 3 -0.78 -15.93 0.52
CA VAL A 3 -1.84 -16.79 -0.04
C VAL A 3 -1.39 -17.39 -1.38
N GLY A 4 -2.10 -18.43 -1.84
CA GLY A 4 -1.78 -19.16 -3.06
C GLY A 4 -1.22 -20.56 -2.76
N ASP A 5 -0.71 -21.23 -3.80
CA ASP A 5 -0.20 -22.59 -3.70
C ASP A 5 1.06 -22.66 -2.81
N ALA A 6 1.00 -23.55 -1.81
CA ALA A 6 2.07 -23.74 -0.83
C ALA A 6 3.32 -24.42 -1.40
N SER A 7 3.26 -24.95 -2.64
CA SER A 7 4.42 -25.47 -3.36
C SER A 7 5.31 -24.38 -3.97
N LEU A 8 4.80 -23.17 -4.15
CA LEU A 8 5.58 -22.05 -4.67
C LEU A 8 6.52 -21.48 -3.58
N PRO A 9 7.70 -20.95 -3.95
CA PRO A 9 8.50 -20.12 -3.05
C PRO A 9 7.70 -18.94 -2.50
N GLU A 10 7.96 -18.52 -1.26
CA GLU A 10 7.19 -17.47 -0.59
C GLU A 10 7.14 -16.16 -1.39
N ASP A 11 8.27 -15.74 -1.96
CA ASP A 11 8.41 -14.54 -2.79
C ASP A 11 7.63 -14.60 -4.12
N GLY A 12 7.24 -15.81 -4.55
CA GLY A 12 6.42 -16.06 -5.72
C GLY A 12 4.93 -16.06 -5.40
N ARG A 13 4.53 -16.08 -4.14
CA ARG A 13 3.12 -16.18 -3.74
C ARG A 13 2.43 -14.82 -3.71
N PHE A 14 1.10 -14.88 -3.65
CA PHE A 14 0.26 -13.70 -3.59
C PHE A 14 0.16 -13.14 -2.17
N SER A 15 -0.05 -11.83 -2.08
CA SER A 15 -0.33 -11.12 -0.84
C SER A 15 -1.78 -11.32 -0.37
N TRP A 16 -2.03 -10.93 0.87
CA TRP A 16 -3.40 -10.80 1.39
C TRP A 16 -4.23 -9.74 0.66
N LEU A 17 -3.60 -8.69 0.11
CA LEU A 17 -4.26 -7.68 -0.70
C LEU A 17 -4.76 -8.26 -2.04
N ALA A 18 -4.01 -9.19 -2.65
CA ALA A 18 -4.46 -9.96 -3.81
C ALA A 18 -5.76 -10.73 -3.51
N GLN A 19 -5.82 -11.41 -2.36
CA GLN A 19 -7.03 -12.11 -1.93
C GLN A 19 -8.19 -11.14 -1.70
N LEU A 20 -7.92 -9.98 -1.09
CA LEU A 20 -8.95 -8.96 -0.85
C LEU A 20 -9.51 -8.41 -2.17
N ALA A 21 -8.67 -8.02 -3.12
CA ALA A 21 -9.08 -7.49 -4.41
C ALA A 21 -9.91 -8.52 -5.22
N SER A 22 -9.46 -9.77 -5.27
CA SER A 22 -10.19 -10.87 -5.92
C SER A 22 -11.59 -11.09 -5.31
N ARG A 23 -11.71 -11.00 -3.97
CA ARG A 23 -13.00 -11.13 -3.28
C ARG A 23 -13.92 -9.92 -3.46
N GLN A 24 -13.36 -8.72 -3.52
CA GLN A 24 -14.13 -7.49 -3.74
C GLN A 24 -14.70 -7.43 -5.17
N ASN A 25 -14.01 -8.03 -6.14
CA ASN A 25 -14.45 -8.08 -7.53
C ASN A 25 -14.47 -9.52 -8.08
N PRO A 26 -15.41 -10.38 -7.66
CA PRO A 26 -15.44 -11.79 -8.04
C PRO A 26 -15.72 -12.02 -9.53
N ASN A 27 -16.38 -11.05 -10.19
CA ASN A 27 -16.68 -11.08 -11.62
C ASN A 27 -15.57 -10.44 -12.49
N GLY A 28 -14.53 -9.88 -11.86
CA GLY A 28 -13.39 -9.28 -12.53
C GLY A 28 -12.35 -10.30 -13.00
N ILE A 29 -11.20 -9.80 -13.46
CA ILE A 29 -10.05 -10.65 -13.78
C ILE A 29 -9.60 -11.33 -12.48
N GLN A 30 -9.49 -12.66 -12.51
CA GLN A 30 -9.05 -13.45 -11.36
C GLN A 30 -7.62 -13.96 -11.56
N PRO A 31 -6.83 -14.04 -10.49
CA PRO A 31 -5.49 -14.63 -10.57
C PRO A 31 -5.56 -16.16 -10.63
N ARG A 32 -4.52 -16.74 -11.22
CA ARG A 32 -4.16 -18.15 -11.09
C ARG A 32 -3.35 -18.33 -9.81
N TRP A 33 -4.02 -18.71 -8.72
CA TRP A 33 -3.42 -18.89 -7.39
C TRP A 33 -2.31 -19.95 -7.31
N ASN A 34 -2.24 -20.84 -8.28
CA ASN A 34 -1.22 -21.89 -8.42
C ASN A 34 -0.01 -21.49 -9.27
N HIS A 35 0.02 -20.25 -9.77
CA HIS A 35 1.14 -19.66 -10.47
C HIS A 35 1.73 -18.53 -9.63
N ARG A 36 2.97 -18.12 -9.94
CA ARG A 36 3.61 -16.99 -9.27
C ARG A 36 2.82 -15.72 -9.54
N TRP A 37 2.82 -14.79 -8.59
CA TRP A 37 2.08 -13.53 -8.74
C TRP A 37 2.52 -12.74 -9.99
N ASN A 38 3.80 -12.83 -10.37
CA ASN A 38 4.40 -12.14 -11.51
C ASN A 38 4.51 -13.00 -12.78
N ASP A 39 3.85 -14.17 -12.83
CA ASP A 39 3.78 -14.95 -14.06
C ASP A 39 2.96 -14.24 -15.12
N SER A 40 3.26 -14.48 -16.40
CA SER A 40 2.59 -13.83 -17.53
C SER A 40 1.06 -14.03 -17.55
N GLU A 41 0.57 -15.14 -16.98
CA GLU A 41 -0.86 -15.39 -16.87
C GLU A 41 -1.55 -14.51 -15.80
N ASN A 42 -0.79 -14.06 -14.81
CA ASN A 42 -1.26 -13.21 -13.71
C ASN A 42 -1.01 -11.72 -13.95
N ASP A 43 -0.20 -11.37 -14.94
CA ASP A 43 0.18 -9.99 -15.26
C ASP A 43 -1.03 -9.06 -15.42
N ARG A 44 -2.09 -9.50 -16.10
CA ARG A 44 -3.34 -8.71 -16.26
C ARG A 44 -4.08 -8.46 -14.95
N PHE A 45 -3.98 -9.36 -13.98
CA PHE A 45 -4.56 -9.16 -12.66
C PHE A 45 -3.71 -8.18 -11.86
N VAL A 46 -2.39 -8.37 -11.83
CA VAL A 46 -1.47 -7.59 -10.99
C VAL A 46 -1.25 -6.17 -11.50
N ARG A 47 -1.29 -5.94 -12.82
CA ARG A 47 -1.14 -4.61 -13.41
C ARG A 47 -2.32 -3.67 -13.16
N GLN A 48 -3.41 -4.16 -12.60
CA GLN A 48 -4.51 -3.29 -12.18
C GLN A 48 -4.08 -2.50 -10.95
N ARG A 49 -4.09 -1.18 -11.08
CA ARG A 49 -3.98 -0.31 -9.91
C ARG A 49 -5.24 -0.46 -9.06
N GLN A 50 -5.05 -0.51 -7.75
CA GLN A 50 -6.11 -0.56 -6.77
C GLN A 50 -6.10 0.74 -5.98
N ASP A 51 -6.94 1.71 -6.35
CA ASP A 51 -6.94 3.03 -5.69
C ASP A 51 -7.23 2.94 -4.19
N SER A 52 -8.00 1.94 -3.77
CA SER A 52 -8.26 1.62 -2.36
C SER A 52 -7.00 1.20 -1.59
N PHE A 53 -5.91 0.84 -2.28
CA PHE A 53 -4.63 0.47 -1.68
C PHE A 53 -3.60 1.60 -1.76
N LEU A 54 -3.98 2.77 -2.27
CA LEU A 54 -3.12 3.91 -2.42
C LEU A 54 -3.54 5.05 -1.48
N ASN A 55 -2.56 5.59 -0.77
CA ASN A 55 -2.66 6.88 -0.12
C ASN A 55 -2.41 8.01 -1.14
N PRO A 56 -3.37 8.93 -1.36
CA PRO A 56 -3.21 10.06 -2.29
C PRO A 56 -2.07 11.02 -1.96
N ALA A 57 -1.64 11.08 -0.69
CA ALA A 57 -0.54 11.93 -0.26
C ALA A 57 0.85 11.40 -0.67
N ILE A 58 0.93 10.15 -1.14
CA ILE A 58 2.19 9.53 -1.56
C ILE A 58 2.22 9.48 -3.09
N PRO A 59 3.16 10.20 -3.74
CA PRO A 59 3.18 10.34 -5.20
C PRO A 59 3.62 9.06 -5.91
N GLN A 60 4.45 8.23 -5.28
CA GLN A 60 4.99 7.00 -5.88
C GLN A 60 3.92 5.91 -5.92
N LYS A 61 3.28 5.68 -7.08
CA LYS A 61 2.21 4.67 -7.23
C LYS A 61 2.68 3.31 -7.75
N VAL A 62 3.98 3.19 -8.07
CA VAL A 62 4.58 2.02 -8.72
C VAL A 62 5.84 1.61 -7.95
N GLY A 63 5.99 0.31 -7.72
CA GLY A 63 7.17 -0.26 -7.09
C GLY A 63 8.40 -0.25 -8.00
N LYS A 64 9.57 -0.55 -7.42
CA LYS A 64 10.83 -0.71 -8.21
C LYS A 64 10.75 -1.87 -9.21
N ASP A 65 9.82 -2.78 -9.00
CA ASP A 65 9.49 -3.92 -9.87
C ASP A 65 8.63 -3.55 -11.09
N GLY A 66 8.19 -2.28 -11.20
CA GLY A 66 7.36 -1.80 -12.31
C GLY A 66 5.89 -2.20 -12.21
N TYR A 67 5.46 -2.75 -11.07
CA TYR A 67 4.06 -3.08 -10.80
C TYR A 67 3.39 -2.04 -9.90
N PRO A 68 2.05 -1.88 -9.97
CA PRO A 68 1.34 -0.97 -9.08
C PRO A 68 1.62 -1.30 -7.61
N ALA A 69 1.91 -0.28 -6.82
CA ALA A 69 2.27 -0.44 -5.41
C ALA A 69 1.05 -0.54 -4.50
N SER A 70 1.27 -0.91 -3.23
CA SER A 70 0.38 -0.57 -2.12
C SER A 70 1.07 0.38 -1.16
N HIS A 71 0.30 1.30 -0.57
CA HIS A 71 0.74 2.19 0.51
C HIS A 71 0.34 1.64 1.89
N PHE A 72 -0.01 0.35 1.97
CA PHE A 72 -0.43 -0.30 3.21
C PHE A 72 0.26 -1.67 3.35
N ALA A 73 0.73 -1.96 4.56
CA ALA A 73 1.31 -3.26 4.89
C ALA A 73 0.64 -3.84 6.15
N GLY A 74 0.36 -5.14 6.10
CA GLY A 74 -0.03 -5.89 7.28
C GLY A 74 1.12 -5.98 8.29
N VAL A 75 0.85 -5.78 9.57
CA VAL A 75 1.88 -5.78 10.61
C VAL A 75 2.23 -7.21 11.02
N THR A 76 3.50 -7.59 10.88
CA THR A 76 3.96 -8.96 11.16
C THR A 76 4.46 -9.19 12.57
N GLY A 77 4.73 -8.11 13.31
CA GLY A 77 5.29 -8.13 14.65
C GLY A 77 6.62 -7.40 14.76
N VAL A 78 7.47 -7.86 15.68
CA VAL A 78 8.73 -7.21 16.05
C VAL A 78 9.94 -8.06 15.63
N GLY A 79 10.85 -7.43 14.90
CA GLY A 79 12.08 -8.04 14.40
C GLY A 79 11.98 -8.61 12.98
N PRO A 80 13.13 -8.92 12.36
CA PRO A 80 13.21 -9.31 10.94
C PRO A 80 12.60 -10.68 10.64
N ASP A 81 12.48 -11.55 11.64
CA ASP A 81 11.90 -12.89 11.56
C ASP A 81 10.40 -12.93 11.91
N ALA A 82 9.79 -11.79 12.25
CA ALA A 82 8.43 -11.73 12.83
C ALA A 82 7.34 -12.41 11.97
N ALA A 83 7.47 -12.33 10.65
CA ALA A 83 6.55 -12.96 9.70
C ALA A 83 6.53 -14.49 9.81
N SER A 84 7.66 -15.10 10.20
CA SER A 84 7.83 -16.56 10.26
C SER A 84 7.57 -17.16 11.64
N LEU A 85 7.40 -16.33 12.67
CA LEU A 85 7.12 -16.79 14.03
C LEU A 85 5.78 -17.56 14.10
N PRO A 86 5.58 -18.47 15.07
CA PRO A 86 4.28 -19.09 15.26
C PRO A 86 3.27 -18.09 15.86
N THR A 87 1.98 -18.36 15.67
CA THR A 87 0.91 -17.61 16.34
C THR A 87 1.05 -17.71 17.86
N GLY A 88 0.81 -16.59 18.58
CA GLY A 88 0.96 -16.51 20.03
C GLY A 88 2.40 -16.33 20.53
N HIS A 89 3.39 -16.27 19.62
CA HIS A 89 4.73 -15.85 20.00
C HIS A 89 4.72 -14.37 20.44
N PRO A 90 5.44 -13.97 21.51
CA PRO A 90 5.40 -12.60 22.03
C PRO A 90 5.76 -11.51 21.00
N ARG A 91 6.65 -11.82 20.06
CA ARG A 91 7.02 -10.91 18.94
C ARG A 91 6.12 -11.00 17.70
N ALA A 92 5.13 -11.89 17.67
CA ALA A 92 4.30 -12.08 16.49
C ALA A 92 3.12 -11.09 16.48
N GLY A 93 2.94 -10.43 15.33
CA GLY A 93 1.78 -9.59 15.04
C GLY A 93 0.68 -10.34 14.28
N MET A 94 -0.30 -9.58 13.78
CA MET A 94 -1.50 -10.11 13.12
C MET A 94 -1.21 -10.85 11.80
N PHE A 95 -0.25 -10.37 11.03
CA PHE A 95 0.11 -10.96 9.74
C PHE A 95 1.34 -11.87 9.87
N GLY A 96 1.41 -12.88 9.02
CA GLY A 96 2.56 -13.75 8.95
C GLY A 96 2.51 -14.65 7.73
N THR A 97 3.62 -15.32 7.50
CA THR A 97 3.81 -16.28 6.43
C THR A 97 3.32 -17.64 6.90
N ASN A 98 2.47 -18.29 6.08
CA ASN A 98 1.95 -19.64 6.35
C ASN A 98 1.22 -19.80 7.69
N ARG A 99 0.75 -18.71 8.30
CA ARG A 99 -0.07 -18.75 9.53
C ARG A 99 -1.35 -17.92 9.37
N VAL A 100 -2.35 -18.31 10.16
CA VAL A 100 -3.61 -17.58 10.32
C VAL A 100 -3.72 -17.19 11.79
N THR A 101 -3.81 -15.88 12.05
CA THR A 101 -4.06 -15.35 13.40
C THR A 101 -5.56 -15.13 13.56
N ALA A 102 -6.21 -15.99 14.34
CA ALA A 102 -7.60 -15.78 14.77
C ALA A 102 -7.68 -14.67 15.83
N LEU A 103 -8.85 -14.04 15.98
CA LEU A 103 -9.06 -12.97 16.95
C LEU A 103 -8.80 -13.44 18.40
N ASP A 104 -9.15 -14.69 18.71
CA ASP A 104 -8.94 -15.29 20.03
C ASP A 104 -7.45 -15.47 20.39
N ASN A 105 -6.55 -15.35 19.41
CA ASN A 105 -5.10 -15.41 19.63
C ASN A 105 -4.49 -14.05 19.95
N VAL A 106 -5.29 -12.99 20.03
CA VAL A 106 -4.83 -11.62 20.34
C VAL A 106 -5.09 -11.33 21.82
N SER A 107 -4.14 -11.70 22.68
CA SER A 107 -4.30 -11.56 24.13
C SER A 107 -4.12 -10.13 24.64
N ASP A 108 -3.42 -9.27 23.88
CA ASP A 108 -3.13 -7.89 24.30
C ASP A 108 -4.31 -6.93 24.04
N GLY A 109 -5.35 -7.45 23.37
CA GLY A 109 -6.59 -6.76 23.05
C GLY A 109 -6.58 -6.14 21.65
N LEU A 110 -7.69 -6.31 20.93
CA LEU A 110 -7.81 -5.89 19.53
C LEU A 110 -7.59 -4.37 19.30
N GLY A 111 -8.00 -3.54 20.27
CA GLY A 111 -7.78 -2.09 20.22
C GLY A 111 -6.35 -1.66 20.56
N ASN A 112 -5.50 -2.59 21.01
CA ASN A 112 -4.10 -2.36 21.38
C ASN A 112 -3.13 -3.09 20.44
N THR A 113 -3.63 -3.69 19.36
CA THR A 113 -2.81 -4.40 18.37
C THR A 113 -3.02 -3.78 17.00
N MET A 114 -1.94 -3.39 16.34
CA MET A 114 -1.96 -2.92 14.96
C MET A 114 -2.24 -4.07 14.01
N LEU A 115 -3.14 -3.82 13.07
CA LEU A 115 -3.47 -4.73 11.99
C LEU A 115 -2.73 -4.33 10.70
N VAL A 116 -2.89 -3.06 10.29
CA VAL A 116 -2.29 -2.52 9.06
C VAL A 116 -1.65 -1.17 9.38
N ALA A 117 -0.46 -0.94 8.84
CA ALA A 117 0.22 0.35 8.89
C ALA A 117 0.42 0.91 7.48
N GLY A 118 0.42 2.24 7.36
CA GLY A 118 0.82 2.89 6.12
C GLY A 118 2.31 2.69 5.84
N VAL A 119 2.66 2.61 4.55
CA VAL A 119 4.05 2.58 4.09
C VAL A 119 4.27 3.63 3.01
N GLU A 120 5.40 4.34 3.10
CA GLU A 120 5.82 5.37 2.15
C GLU A 120 7.18 5.09 1.51
N GLY A 121 7.96 4.18 2.10
CA GLY A 121 9.26 3.74 1.57
C GLY A 121 9.25 2.27 1.14
N ASP A 122 10.23 1.90 0.31
CA ASP A 122 10.45 0.51 -0.14
C ASP A 122 9.22 -0.16 -0.77
N LEU A 123 8.48 0.62 -1.57
CA LEU A 123 7.23 0.18 -2.19
C LEU A 123 7.47 -0.93 -3.24
N GLY A 124 6.54 -1.89 -3.28
CA GLY A 124 6.52 -2.97 -4.26
C GLY A 124 5.09 -3.38 -4.59
N SER A 125 4.93 -4.35 -5.51
CA SER A 125 3.61 -4.79 -5.98
C SER A 125 2.63 -5.07 -4.85
N TRP A 126 1.42 -4.52 -4.95
CA TRP A 126 0.32 -4.85 -4.03
C TRP A 126 -0.05 -6.35 -4.06
N ALA A 127 0.29 -7.05 -5.14
CA ALA A 127 -0.01 -8.48 -5.29
C ALA A 127 1.08 -9.39 -4.70
N ALA A 128 2.29 -8.87 -4.46
CA ALA A 128 3.42 -9.66 -4.00
C ALA A 128 3.36 -9.92 -2.49
N ALA A 129 3.50 -11.18 -2.08
CA ALA A 129 3.74 -11.51 -0.68
C ALA A 129 5.10 -10.97 -0.20
N GLY A 130 5.27 -10.88 1.11
CA GLY A 130 6.51 -10.40 1.74
C GLY A 130 6.52 -8.90 1.99
N ARG A 131 7.71 -8.29 1.98
CA ARG A 131 7.95 -6.92 2.47
C ARG A 131 7.12 -5.83 1.80
N SER A 132 6.67 -6.06 0.56
CA SER A 132 5.80 -5.14 -0.18
C SER A 132 4.42 -4.98 0.46
N THR A 133 3.92 -5.98 1.17
CA THR A 133 2.54 -6.00 1.72
C THR A 133 2.44 -6.47 3.17
N MET A 134 3.57 -6.86 3.77
CA MET A 134 3.69 -7.27 5.16
C MET A 134 5.03 -6.79 5.73
N ARG A 135 5.03 -6.09 6.86
CA ARG A 135 6.26 -5.55 7.47
C ARG A 135 6.29 -5.73 8.98
N GLY A 136 7.48 -5.99 9.49
CA GLY A 136 7.77 -6.00 10.91
C GLY A 136 8.40 -4.69 11.36
N PHE A 137 8.37 -4.42 12.65
CA PHE A 137 9.07 -3.32 13.29
C PHE A 137 10.46 -3.83 13.67
N THR A 138 11.46 -3.50 12.85
CA THR A 138 12.80 -4.08 12.92
C THR A 138 13.85 -3.07 13.38
N GLU A 139 13.76 -1.82 12.93
CA GLU A 139 14.76 -0.79 13.21
C GLU A 139 14.12 0.58 13.47
N GLU A 140 14.64 1.28 14.48
CA GLU A 140 14.23 2.64 14.82
C GLU A 140 14.94 3.68 13.93
N PRO A 141 14.32 4.83 13.64
CA PRO A 141 12.96 5.21 14.01
C PRO A 141 11.92 4.40 13.22
N PHE A 142 10.83 3.98 13.85
CA PHE A 142 9.84 3.15 13.15
C PHE A 142 8.99 3.96 12.16
N VAL A 143 8.61 5.18 12.54
CA VAL A 143 7.87 6.10 11.66
C VAL A 143 8.86 6.84 10.78
N ARG A 144 8.70 6.74 9.46
CA ARG A 144 9.56 7.34 8.43
C ARG A 144 11.04 6.96 8.52
N GLY A 145 11.34 5.80 9.11
CA GLY A 145 12.70 5.27 9.14
C GLY A 145 12.92 4.08 8.22
N PRO A 146 13.91 3.22 8.53
CA PRO A 146 14.41 2.18 7.61
C PRO A 146 13.35 1.17 7.17
N ASP A 147 12.34 0.92 8.01
CA ASP A 147 11.22 0.04 7.67
C ASP A 147 10.19 0.63 6.71
N GLY A 148 10.32 1.92 6.38
CA GLY A 148 9.52 2.61 5.38
C GLY A 148 8.05 2.79 5.76
N PHE A 149 7.68 2.63 7.03
CA PHE A 149 6.36 2.97 7.53
C PHE A 149 6.13 4.48 7.47
N GLY A 150 4.91 4.88 7.14
CA GLY A 150 4.52 6.29 7.03
C GLY A 150 3.28 6.46 6.17
N THR A 151 2.57 7.56 6.39
CA THR A 151 1.39 7.93 5.59
C THR A 151 1.55 9.28 4.89
N GLY A 152 2.79 9.77 4.74
CA GLY A 152 3.11 11.06 4.11
C GLY A 152 2.99 12.27 5.04
N GLN A 153 2.49 12.11 6.27
CA GLN A 153 2.52 13.18 7.28
C GLN A 153 3.91 13.27 7.92
N ALA A 154 4.36 14.50 8.19
CA ALA A 154 5.71 14.73 8.71
C ALA A 154 5.90 14.25 10.16
N ASP A 155 4.83 14.25 10.97
CA ASP A 155 4.86 14.12 12.42
C ASP A 155 4.32 12.78 12.95
N GLY A 156 3.92 11.86 12.06
CA GLY A 156 3.33 10.59 12.45
C GLY A 156 2.79 9.77 11.29
N MET A 157 2.02 8.74 11.63
CA MET A 157 1.32 7.90 10.66
C MET A 157 -0.05 7.45 11.17
N PHE A 158 -0.96 7.16 10.24
CA PHE A 158 -2.20 6.46 10.56
C PHE A 158 -2.00 4.94 10.50
N VAL A 159 -2.60 4.25 11.47
CA VAL A 159 -2.64 2.79 11.53
C VAL A 159 -4.08 2.31 11.73
N LEU A 160 -4.39 1.15 11.17
CA LEU A 160 -5.61 0.41 11.42
C LEU A 160 -5.34 -0.57 12.57
N MET A 161 -6.14 -0.49 13.62
CA MET A 161 -6.12 -1.40 14.75
C MET A 161 -6.91 -2.68 14.44
N ALA A 162 -6.66 -3.76 15.18
CA ALA A 162 -7.33 -5.04 14.97
C ALA A 162 -8.82 -5.03 15.33
N ASP A 163 -9.29 -4.04 16.09
CA ASP A 163 -10.72 -3.79 16.35
C ASP A 163 -11.42 -3.01 15.23
N GLY A 164 -10.69 -2.62 14.17
CA GLY A 164 -11.19 -1.85 13.04
C GLY A 164 -11.17 -0.33 13.24
N SER A 165 -10.74 0.16 14.41
CA SER A 165 -10.52 1.60 14.62
C SER A 165 -9.24 2.08 13.94
N THR A 166 -9.20 3.36 13.58
CA THR A 166 -7.99 4.00 13.05
C THR A 166 -7.39 4.91 14.11
N ARG A 167 -6.07 4.87 14.28
CA ARG A 167 -5.33 5.74 15.22
C ARG A 167 -4.21 6.48 14.52
N PHE A 168 -3.95 7.70 14.97
CA PHE A 168 -2.74 8.43 14.60
C PHE A 168 -1.64 8.12 15.62
N LEU A 169 -0.48 7.68 15.15
CA LEU A 169 0.72 7.44 15.95
C LEU A 169 1.75 8.50 15.61
N SER A 170 2.17 9.25 16.62
CA SER A 170 3.19 10.29 16.43
C SER A 170 4.55 9.64 16.21
N ALA A 171 5.41 10.28 15.41
CA ALA A 171 6.82 9.93 15.31
C ALA A 171 7.56 10.08 16.65
N LYS A 172 6.98 10.79 17.63
CA LYS A 172 7.49 10.94 19.00
C LYS A 172 6.98 9.85 19.97
N THR A 173 6.10 8.96 19.52
CA THR A 173 5.64 7.85 20.35
C THR A 173 6.83 6.97 20.72
N ASP A 174 6.88 6.57 21.99
CA ASP A 174 7.98 5.74 22.50
C ASP A 174 8.11 4.45 21.65
N PRO A 175 9.32 4.10 21.18
CA PRO A 175 9.54 2.91 20.36
C PRO A 175 9.06 1.61 21.02
N THR A 176 9.13 1.52 22.35
CA THR A 176 8.61 0.38 23.13
C THR A 176 7.11 0.24 22.95
N VAL A 177 6.37 1.35 23.02
CA VAL A 177 4.91 1.35 22.78
C VAL A 177 4.60 0.91 21.35
N LEU A 178 5.39 1.35 20.37
CA LEU A 178 5.21 0.91 18.97
C LEU A 178 5.47 -0.60 18.79
N ARG A 179 6.51 -1.15 19.42
CA ARG A 179 6.79 -2.59 19.40
C ARG A 179 5.67 -3.40 20.05
N ARG A 180 5.12 -2.93 21.18
CA ARG A 180 3.99 -3.59 21.86
C ARG A 180 2.71 -3.53 21.03
N LEU A 181 2.41 -2.37 20.46
CA LEU A 181 1.31 -2.23 19.49
C LEU A 181 1.48 -3.15 18.26
N ALA A 182 2.70 -3.47 17.85
CA ALA A 182 2.96 -4.36 16.72
C ALA A 182 2.78 -5.85 17.06
N SER A 183 2.79 -6.20 18.34
CA SER A 183 2.68 -7.57 18.85
C SER A 183 1.23 -7.87 19.24
N ALA A 184 0.83 -9.13 19.10
CA ALA A 184 -0.54 -9.56 19.37
C ALA A 184 -0.70 -10.28 20.71
N ALA A 185 0.40 -10.77 21.28
CA ALA A 185 0.38 -11.60 22.49
C ALA A 185 1.68 -11.48 23.32
N ASP A 186 2.18 -10.27 23.53
CA ASP A 186 3.35 -10.02 24.37
C ASP A 186 3.03 -9.98 25.87
N GLY A 187 1.77 -9.77 26.24
CA GLY A 187 1.30 -9.64 27.62
C GLY A 187 1.74 -8.37 28.34
N LEU A 188 2.28 -7.38 27.62
CA LEU A 188 2.80 -6.13 28.16
C LEU A 188 1.77 -4.99 28.05
N PRO A 189 1.68 -4.10 29.05
CA PRO A 189 0.85 -2.92 28.95
C PRO A 189 1.43 -1.89 27.97
N LEU A 190 0.59 -1.04 27.39
CA LEU A 190 1.03 0.09 26.55
C LEU A 190 1.53 1.29 27.38
N ASP A 191 2.47 1.03 28.28
CA ASP A 191 3.13 2.03 29.12
C ASP A 191 4.65 1.90 29.00
N ALA A 192 5.29 2.90 28.41
CA ALA A 192 6.74 2.93 28.22
C ALA A 192 7.53 2.88 29.54
N ALA A 193 6.93 3.26 30.67
CA ALA A 193 7.57 3.16 31.98
C ALA A 193 7.65 1.72 32.50
N VAL A 194 6.84 0.81 31.98
CA VAL A 194 6.89 -0.62 32.32
C VAL A 194 8.05 -1.24 31.55
N ALA A 195 8.95 -1.93 32.26
CA ALA A 195 10.09 -2.60 31.65
C ALA A 195 9.67 -3.80 30.79
N GLY A 196 10.52 -4.17 29.83
CA GLY A 196 10.34 -5.33 28.97
C GLY A 196 10.02 -4.93 27.53
N ASP A 197 10.33 -5.85 26.61
CA ASP A 197 10.05 -5.69 25.19
C ASP A 197 9.48 -7.01 24.66
N PRO A 198 8.69 -6.98 23.57
CA PRO A 198 8.19 -8.19 22.95
C PRO A 198 9.32 -9.20 22.72
N GLY A 199 9.22 -10.37 23.37
CA GLY A 199 10.17 -11.47 23.25
C GLY A 199 11.56 -11.25 23.85
N VAL A 200 11.80 -10.16 24.58
CA VAL A 200 13.00 -9.98 25.41
C VAL A 200 12.60 -10.28 26.85
N ASN A 201 12.95 -11.48 27.34
CA ASN A 201 12.82 -11.97 28.72
C ASN A 201 11.84 -11.20 29.62
N ASN A 202 10.54 -11.33 29.38
CA ASN A 202 9.57 -11.17 30.45
C ASN A 202 9.66 -12.41 31.34
N GLU A 203 10.41 -12.33 32.43
CA GLU A 203 10.15 -13.14 33.61
C GLU A 203 8.83 -12.69 34.26
N ALA A 204 7.73 -13.09 33.63
CA ALA A 204 6.50 -13.41 34.33
C ALA A 204 6.08 -14.78 33.78
N PRO A 205 6.22 -15.87 34.57
CA PRO A 205 5.91 -17.21 34.11
C PRO A 205 4.44 -17.29 33.66
N LEU A 206 4.22 -17.78 32.44
CA LEU A 206 3.05 -18.64 32.23
C LEU A 206 3.21 -19.78 33.25
N GLU A 207 2.30 -19.90 34.21
CA GLU A 207 2.28 -21.06 35.11
C GLU A 207 2.25 -22.35 34.28
N ARG A 208 3.40 -23.02 34.21
CA ARG A 208 3.52 -24.47 34.11
C ARG A 208 4.61 -24.89 35.11
N PRO A 209 4.46 -26.04 35.78
CA PRO A 209 5.12 -26.33 37.05
C PRO A 209 6.65 -26.47 36.95
N ASP A 210 7.30 -25.92 37.99
CA ASP A 210 8.68 -26.04 38.49
C ASP A 210 9.74 -26.79 37.66
N THR A 211 10.87 -26.11 37.40
CA THR A 211 12.20 -26.58 37.88
C THR A 211 13.32 -25.52 37.68
N ALA A 212 13.79 -24.99 38.82
CA ALA A 212 15.07 -24.36 39.21
C ALA A 212 16.06 -23.74 38.17
N GLU A 213 16.45 -22.50 38.50
CA GLU A 213 17.54 -21.66 37.95
C GLU A 213 18.94 -22.00 38.53
N PRO A 214 20.07 -21.47 37.96
CA PRO A 214 20.65 -20.23 38.56
C PRO A 214 21.42 -19.24 37.61
N ALA A 215 21.10 -17.94 37.73
CA ALA A 215 21.94 -16.76 38.10
C ALA A 215 23.11 -16.19 37.20
N PRO A 216 23.47 -14.87 37.33
CA PRO A 216 23.56 -13.92 36.19
C PRO A 216 24.87 -13.10 36.09
N ALA A 217 24.98 -12.17 35.12
CA ALA A 217 25.92 -11.04 35.18
C ALA A 217 25.41 -9.77 34.47
N ARG A 218 25.73 -8.62 35.11
CA ARG A 218 25.27 -7.23 35.00
C ARG A 218 26.22 -6.39 34.14
N ILE A 219 25.74 -5.43 33.35
CA ILE A 219 26.57 -4.33 32.82
C ILE A 219 25.77 -3.02 32.86
N GLU A 220 26.14 -2.19 33.84
CA GLU A 220 25.86 -0.75 33.92
C GLU A 220 26.83 0.01 32.98
N ASP A 221 26.47 1.25 32.68
CA ASP A 221 27.24 2.28 31.95
C ASP A 221 27.09 2.25 30.42
N ILE A 222 26.22 3.13 29.90
CA ILE A 222 26.48 4.14 28.85
C ILE A 222 25.23 5.05 28.84
N VAL A 223 25.16 5.97 29.80
CA VAL A 223 24.30 7.17 29.73
C VAL A 223 25.22 8.36 29.88
N ALA A 224 25.79 8.83 28.77
CA ALA A 224 26.34 10.16 28.69
C ALA A 224 26.44 10.59 27.23
N GLU A 225 25.84 11.75 26.95
CA GLU A 225 26.20 12.69 25.87
C GLU A 225 25.29 12.70 24.61
N LEU A 226 24.12 13.34 24.77
CA LEU A 226 23.28 13.92 23.72
C LEU A 226 23.47 15.45 23.71
N ALA A 227 23.86 16.02 22.56
CA ALA A 227 23.80 17.45 22.19
C ALA A 227 24.18 17.57 20.70
N GLU A 228 23.54 18.21 19.73
CA GLU A 228 22.34 19.06 19.52
C GLU A 228 21.93 18.90 18.00
N PRO A 229 20.71 19.24 17.54
CA PRO A 229 20.31 19.06 16.14
C PRO A 229 20.74 20.22 15.22
N LEU A 230 21.10 19.89 13.98
CA LEU A 230 21.36 20.83 12.88
C LEU A 230 20.10 20.96 12.00
N ASP A 231 19.66 22.19 11.75
CA ASP A 231 18.58 22.52 10.81
C ASP A 231 19.08 22.50 9.36
N GLU A 232 18.46 21.71 8.48
CA GLU A 232 18.62 21.81 7.02
C GLU A 232 17.28 22.12 6.32
N PRO A 233 17.26 23.05 5.34
CA PRO A 233 16.01 23.50 4.70
C PRO A 233 15.50 22.53 3.63
N PHE A 234 14.18 22.37 3.59
CA PHE A 234 13.42 21.63 2.57
C PHE A 234 13.55 22.27 1.18
N ILE A 235 13.70 21.44 0.14
CA ILE A 235 13.59 21.83 -1.28
C ILE A 235 12.28 21.26 -1.83
N GLU A 236 11.33 22.12 -2.20
CA GLU A 236 10.15 21.75 -3.02
C GLU A 236 10.58 21.59 -4.48
N ASN A 237 10.13 20.53 -5.17
CA ASN A 237 10.43 20.31 -6.59
C ASN A 237 9.13 20.13 -7.39
N ASP A 238 8.70 21.19 -8.05
CA ASP A 238 7.63 21.20 -9.07
C ASP A 238 8.20 20.71 -10.41
N GLN A 239 7.95 19.46 -10.79
CA GLN A 239 8.15 19.02 -12.18
C GLN A 239 6.82 18.88 -12.90
N LEU A 240 6.54 19.83 -13.80
CA LEU A 240 5.39 19.87 -14.70
C LEU A 240 5.48 18.72 -15.74
N VAL A 241 4.40 17.94 -15.88
CA VAL A 241 4.30 16.83 -16.84
C VAL A 241 4.37 17.36 -18.29
N ASN A 242 5.21 16.75 -19.13
CA ASN A 242 5.27 17.07 -20.56
C ASN A 242 4.13 16.38 -21.34
N ILE A 243 3.05 17.12 -21.57
CA ILE A 243 1.81 16.63 -22.19
C ILE A 243 2.04 16.14 -23.62
N GLU A 244 2.86 16.83 -24.41
CA GLU A 244 3.11 16.45 -25.80
C GLU A 244 3.77 15.07 -25.89
N ALA A 245 4.76 14.82 -25.04
CA ALA A 245 5.42 13.52 -24.94
C ALA A 245 4.45 12.40 -24.49
N ALA A 246 3.54 12.71 -23.54
CA ALA A 246 2.53 11.78 -23.09
C ALA A 246 1.55 11.41 -24.21
N MET A 247 1.06 12.41 -24.96
CA MET A 247 0.14 12.18 -26.08
C MET A 247 0.76 11.39 -27.23
N ALA A 248 2.08 11.52 -27.43
CA ALA A 248 2.82 10.79 -28.47
C ALA A 248 3.10 9.32 -28.12
N GLN A 249 2.71 8.83 -26.93
CA GLN A 249 2.91 7.44 -26.55
C GLN A 249 2.21 6.48 -27.52
N THR A 250 3.00 5.58 -28.13
CA THR A 250 2.51 4.64 -29.15
C THR A 250 1.83 3.42 -28.53
N ILE A 251 0.77 2.95 -29.20
CA ILE A 251 -0.07 1.83 -28.78
C ILE A 251 -0.28 0.94 -30.00
N THR A 252 0.18 -0.30 -29.91
CA THR A 252 0.14 -1.26 -31.01
C THR A 252 -1.30 -1.59 -31.42
N GLU A 253 -2.20 -1.77 -30.45
CA GLU A 253 -3.62 -2.05 -30.70
C GLU A 253 -4.46 -1.61 -29.49
N PHE A 254 -5.59 -0.95 -29.77
CA PHE A 254 -6.61 -0.59 -28.80
C PHE A 254 -7.97 -1.10 -29.32
N GLU A 255 -8.51 -2.11 -28.64
CA GLU A 255 -9.76 -2.76 -29.04
C GLU A 255 -10.70 -2.88 -27.83
N GLN A 256 -11.95 -2.47 -28.05
CA GLN A 256 -13.03 -2.68 -27.10
C GLN A 256 -13.94 -3.81 -27.57
N LYS A 257 -14.13 -4.84 -26.74
CA LYS A 257 -15.05 -5.94 -27.05
C LYS A 257 -16.53 -5.54 -27.03
N ASN A 258 -16.86 -4.53 -26.22
CA ASN A 258 -18.20 -3.96 -26.10
C ASN A 258 -18.09 -2.43 -26.03
N PRO A 259 -19.13 -1.67 -26.43
CA PRO A 259 -19.17 -0.24 -26.22
C PRO A 259 -19.04 0.12 -24.72
N VAL A 260 -18.26 1.15 -24.41
CA VAL A 260 -18.03 1.63 -23.04
C VAL A 260 -18.33 3.12 -22.96
N ALA A 261 -18.87 3.60 -21.85
CA ALA A 261 -19.12 5.03 -21.64
C ALA A 261 -17.84 5.86 -21.87
N ALA A 262 -17.95 6.97 -22.60
CA ALA A 262 -16.81 7.81 -22.94
C ALA A 262 -16.06 8.30 -21.69
N ARG A 263 -16.76 8.62 -20.61
CA ARG A 263 -16.19 8.99 -19.30
C ARG A 263 -15.19 7.95 -18.80
N GLN A 264 -15.50 6.67 -18.97
CA GLN A 264 -14.63 5.59 -18.52
C GLN A 264 -13.40 5.46 -19.41
N LEU A 265 -13.52 5.70 -20.72
CA LEU A 265 -12.38 5.77 -21.62
C LEU A 265 -11.48 6.98 -21.34
N LEU A 266 -12.06 8.14 -21.05
CA LEU A 266 -11.32 9.34 -20.68
C LEU A 266 -10.54 9.13 -19.38
N LEU A 267 -11.11 8.45 -18.38
CA LEU A 267 -10.38 8.08 -17.16
C LEU A 267 -9.19 7.14 -17.46
N ILE A 268 -9.35 6.16 -18.35
CA ILE A 268 -8.23 5.31 -18.78
C ILE A 268 -7.15 6.16 -19.48
N LEU A 269 -7.55 7.13 -20.29
CA LEU A 269 -6.62 8.01 -20.98
C LEU A 269 -5.92 8.98 -20.02
N GLU A 270 -6.60 9.52 -19.00
CA GLU A 270 -5.93 10.28 -17.93
C GLU A 270 -4.80 9.46 -17.30
N GLU A 271 -5.08 8.18 -17.05
CA GLU A 271 -4.12 7.25 -16.45
C GLU A 271 -2.94 6.91 -17.36
N MET A 272 -3.18 6.79 -18.67
CA MET A 272 -2.12 6.56 -19.66
C MET A 272 -1.25 7.81 -19.86
N LEU A 273 -1.87 8.99 -19.90
CA LEU A 273 -1.18 10.25 -20.18
C LEU A 273 -0.49 10.82 -18.94
N GLY A 274 -0.94 10.47 -17.73
CA GLY A 274 -0.49 11.14 -16.50
C GLY A 274 -0.94 12.61 -16.42
N VAL A 275 -1.94 12.98 -17.21
CA VAL A 275 -2.46 14.35 -17.36
C VAL A 275 -3.96 14.32 -17.05
N LYS A 276 -4.43 15.28 -16.25
CA LYS A 276 -5.86 15.40 -15.95
C LYS A 276 -6.64 15.88 -17.17
N ILE A 277 -7.76 15.22 -17.45
CA ILE A 277 -8.75 15.57 -18.47
C ILE A 277 -9.97 16.15 -17.74
N ASP A 278 -10.03 17.47 -17.68
CA ASP A 278 -11.05 18.18 -16.93
C ASP A 278 -12.29 18.48 -17.78
N GLY A 279 -13.45 18.05 -17.30
CA GLY A 279 -14.74 18.36 -17.90
C GLY A 279 -15.68 19.08 -16.94
N SER A 280 -15.17 19.66 -15.84
CA SER A 280 -15.97 20.37 -14.85
C SER A 280 -16.75 21.53 -15.44
N ASP A 281 -16.13 22.21 -16.40
CA ASP A 281 -16.59 23.48 -16.96
C ASP A 281 -17.58 23.30 -18.12
N LEU A 282 -17.84 22.06 -18.53
CA LEU A 282 -18.85 21.76 -19.53
C LEU A 282 -20.26 22.09 -19.01
N PRO A 283 -21.16 22.63 -19.86
CA PRO A 283 -22.57 22.75 -19.53
C PRO A 283 -23.21 21.40 -19.15
N GLU A 284 -24.17 21.38 -18.24
CA GLU A 284 -24.78 20.13 -17.73
C GLU A 284 -25.45 19.30 -18.84
N ASP A 285 -26.06 19.95 -19.84
CA ASP A 285 -26.65 19.29 -21.00
C ASP A 285 -25.60 18.66 -21.93
N VAL A 286 -24.38 19.19 -21.92
CA VAL A 286 -23.23 18.66 -22.64
C VAL A 286 -22.56 17.52 -21.86
N LYS A 287 -22.50 17.60 -20.52
CA LYS A 287 -21.91 16.55 -19.65
C LYS A 287 -22.57 15.18 -19.83
N VAL A 288 -23.85 15.14 -20.18
CA VAL A 288 -24.57 13.87 -20.49
C VAL A 288 -23.90 13.11 -21.64
N ARG A 289 -23.20 13.81 -22.56
CA ARG A 289 -22.47 13.16 -23.66
C ARG A 289 -21.32 12.28 -23.17
N LEU A 290 -20.76 12.57 -22.00
CA LEU A 290 -19.68 11.75 -21.40
C LEU A 290 -20.17 10.34 -21.03
N ASP A 291 -21.47 10.15 -20.81
CA ASP A 291 -22.03 8.84 -20.47
C ASP A 291 -22.46 8.05 -21.72
N GLN A 292 -22.27 8.60 -22.92
CA GLN A 292 -22.56 7.91 -24.17
C GLN A 292 -21.58 6.76 -24.42
N PRO A 293 -22.07 5.60 -24.89
CA PRO A 293 -21.22 4.47 -25.22
C PRO A 293 -20.42 4.75 -26.51
N VAL A 294 -19.10 4.54 -26.42
CA VAL A 294 -18.12 4.71 -27.48
C VAL A 294 -17.48 3.35 -27.80
N SER A 295 -17.18 3.12 -29.09
CA SER A 295 -16.48 1.91 -29.55
C SER A 295 -15.32 2.29 -30.45
N LEU A 296 -14.14 1.77 -30.10
CA LEU A 296 -12.88 1.99 -30.81
C LEU A 296 -12.21 0.66 -31.15
N HIS A 297 -11.68 0.62 -32.36
CA HIS A 297 -10.75 -0.41 -32.82
C HIS A 297 -9.65 0.30 -33.61
N LEU A 298 -8.53 0.55 -32.95
CA LEU A 298 -7.40 1.31 -33.47
C LEU A 298 -6.13 0.44 -33.42
N ARG A 299 -5.28 0.55 -34.44
CA ARG A 299 -4.00 -0.15 -34.53
C ARG A 299 -2.90 0.82 -34.90
N ASN A 300 -1.70 0.63 -34.35
CA ASN A 300 -0.55 1.52 -34.51
C ASN A 300 -0.93 3.00 -34.27
N THR A 301 -1.59 3.23 -33.14
CA THR A 301 -2.17 4.51 -32.74
C THR A 301 -1.34 5.16 -31.64
N THR A 302 -1.64 6.39 -31.26
CA THR A 302 -1.10 7.01 -30.04
C THR A 302 -2.18 7.19 -28.96
N ALA A 303 -1.77 7.44 -27.72
CA ALA A 303 -2.70 7.81 -26.64
C ALA A 303 -3.49 9.08 -27.00
N GLY A 304 -2.85 10.03 -27.68
CA GLY A 304 -3.52 11.22 -28.21
C GLY A 304 -4.56 10.92 -29.28
N ASP A 305 -4.27 10.01 -30.20
CA ASP A 305 -5.22 9.61 -31.25
C ASP A 305 -6.46 8.93 -30.66
N ILE A 306 -6.29 8.10 -29.63
CA ILE A 306 -7.42 7.48 -28.91
C ILE A 306 -8.25 8.57 -28.25
N LEU A 307 -7.64 9.54 -27.56
CA LEU A 307 -8.35 10.66 -26.95
C LEU A 307 -9.18 11.44 -27.99
N VAL A 308 -8.57 11.79 -29.12
CA VAL A 308 -9.25 12.50 -30.21
C VAL A 308 -10.44 11.69 -30.73
N GLU A 309 -10.29 10.38 -30.96
CA GLU A 309 -11.38 9.57 -31.51
C GLU A 309 -12.51 9.32 -30.50
N VAL A 310 -12.21 9.22 -29.19
CA VAL A 310 -13.24 9.22 -28.13
C VAL A 310 -14.04 10.51 -28.18
N LEU A 311 -13.36 11.66 -28.10
CA LEU A 311 -14.00 12.97 -28.00
C LEU A 311 -14.82 13.29 -29.25
N LYS A 312 -14.35 12.87 -30.43
CA LYS A 312 -15.08 12.99 -31.68
C LYS A 312 -16.41 12.24 -31.69
N GLN A 313 -16.48 11.02 -31.14
CA GLN A 313 -17.73 10.25 -31.07
C GLN A 313 -18.78 10.92 -30.16
N ILE A 314 -18.34 11.64 -29.12
CA ILE A 314 -19.21 12.38 -28.21
C ILE A 314 -19.32 13.89 -28.54
N ARG A 315 -18.75 14.31 -29.68
CA ARG A 315 -18.76 15.70 -30.17
C ARG A 315 -18.20 16.70 -29.14
N LEU A 316 -17.04 16.38 -28.59
CA LEU A 316 -16.25 17.28 -27.75
C LEU A 316 -14.86 17.48 -28.38
N SER A 317 -14.18 18.53 -27.92
CA SER A 317 -12.77 18.80 -28.16
C SER A 317 -12.03 19.00 -26.84
N TYR A 318 -10.73 19.27 -26.89
CA TYR A 318 -9.95 19.63 -25.72
C TYR A 318 -8.99 20.79 -26.02
N VAL A 319 -8.58 21.49 -24.97
CA VAL A 319 -7.53 22.51 -25.00
C VAL A 319 -6.52 22.20 -23.90
N VAL A 320 -5.23 22.44 -24.17
CA VAL A 320 -4.17 22.29 -23.17
C VAL A 320 -4.05 23.60 -22.39
N GLN A 321 -4.34 23.59 -21.09
CA GLN A 321 -4.16 24.75 -20.20
C GLN A 321 -3.57 24.30 -18.86
N ASN A 322 -2.63 25.07 -18.30
CA ASN A 322 -2.07 24.86 -16.95
C ASN A 322 -1.59 23.42 -16.66
N GLY A 323 -1.03 22.71 -17.64
CA GLY A 323 -0.60 21.33 -17.44
C GLY A 323 -1.73 20.30 -17.41
N ARG A 324 -2.92 20.65 -17.92
CA ARG A 324 -4.11 19.80 -18.00
C ARG A 324 -4.77 19.88 -19.38
N LEU A 325 -5.68 18.93 -19.65
CA LEU A 325 -6.52 18.87 -20.85
C LEU A 325 -7.94 19.27 -20.47
N GLU A 326 -8.39 20.45 -20.84
CA GLU A 326 -9.74 20.93 -20.57
C GLU A 326 -10.67 20.57 -21.73
N LEU A 327 -11.78 19.90 -21.46
CA LEU A 327 -12.79 19.53 -22.45
C LEU A 327 -13.65 20.74 -22.81
N SER A 328 -13.95 20.89 -24.10
CA SER A 328 -14.81 21.95 -24.63
C SER A 328 -15.84 21.43 -25.62
N ASP A 329 -17.00 22.09 -25.71
CA ASP A 329 -17.95 21.86 -26.80
C ASP A 329 -17.55 22.74 -28.00
N PRO A 330 -17.21 22.18 -29.17
CA PRO A 330 -16.84 22.97 -30.35
C PRO A 330 -18.01 23.76 -30.96
N SER A 331 -19.22 23.67 -30.38
CA SER A 331 -20.41 24.44 -30.77
C SER A 331 -20.51 25.80 -30.06
N GLU A 332 -19.65 26.07 -29.08
CA GLU A 332 -19.42 27.39 -28.45
C GLU A 332 -18.22 28.11 -29.06
#